data_AF-A0A6P1RBQ4-F1
#
_entry.id   AF-A0A6P1RBQ4-F1
#
_cell.length_a   1.000
_cell.length_b   1.000
_cell.length_c   1.000
_cell.angle_alpha   90.00
_cell.angle_beta   90.00
_cell.angle_gamma   90.00
#
_symmetry.space_group_name_H-M   'P 1'
#
loop_
_entity.id
_entity.type
_entity.pdbx_description
1 polymer ?
#
loop_
_entity_poly.entity_id
_entity_poly.type
_entity_poly.pdbx_seq_one_letter_code
_entity_poly.pdbx_strand_id
1 'polypeptide(L)'
;MVTVTSVLVGLFSGFVGWILSEFIAKPLRRALDMAADAKASLIEYTNVSARFDAYGKSTKLSDEQEKRLAESEKKYRRLSAEFYAFAQTDKAAHLILKHLLLDAEGAATALMQLSNNVGQYGGGRKSATDEAKKALKVTLV
;
A
#
# COMPACT_ATOMS: atom_id res chain seq x y z
N MET A 1 13.39 26.53 42.06
CA MET A 1 11.92 26.42 42.01
C MET A 1 11.59 25.64 40.74
N VAL A 2 11.41 24.32 40.83
CA VAL A 2 10.96 23.52 39.67
C VAL A 2 9.48 23.86 39.48
N THR A 3 9.16 24.58 38.42
CA THR A 3 7.78 24.98 38.13
C THR A 3 6.95 23.73 37.87
N VAL A 4 5.77 23.63 38.49
CA VAL A 4 4.80 22.53 38.31
C VAL A 4 4.59 22.20 36.82
N THR A 5 4.75 23.20 35.94
CA THR A 5 4.78 23.10 34.48
C THR A 5 5.86 22.15 33.93
N SER A 6 7.09 22.18 34.44
CA SER A 6 8.18 21.29 33.96
C SER A 6 8.00 19.84 34.41
N VAL A 7 7.41 19.62 35.60
CA VAL A 7 7.03 18.28 36.07
C VAL A 7 5.84 17.74 35.27
N LEU A 8 4.82 18.56 35.01
CA LEU A 8 3.67 18.19 34.18
C LEU A 8 4.07 17.89 32.74
N VAL A 9 4.97 18.69 32.15
CA VAL A 9 5.50 18.43 30.79
C VAL A 9 6.30 17.13 30.74
N GLY A 10 7.11 16.82 31.77
CA GLY A 10 7.85 15.57 31.86
C GLY A 10 6.94 14.33 32.03
N LEU A 11 5.89 14.45 32.83
CA LEU A 11 4.88 13.38 33.00
C LEU A 11 4.04 13.18 31.75
N PHE A 12 3.63 14.27 31.08
CA PHE A 12 2.91 14.19 29.81
C PHE A 12 3.78 13.61 28.70
N SER A 13 5.06 13.98 28.59
CA SER A 13 5.94 13.43 27.56
C SER A 13 6.24 11.95 27.77
N GLY A 14 6.38 11.50 29.02
CA GLY A 14 6.51 10.08 29.36
C GLY A 14 5.24 9.27 29.05
N PHE A 15 4.07 9.81 29.40
CA PHE A 15 2.78 9.17 29.14
C PHE A 15 2.42 9.13 27.65
N VAL A 16 2.68 10.23 26.93
CA VAL A 16 2.53 10.31 25.47
C VAL A 16 3.54 9.37 24.80
N GLY A 17 4.80 9.34 25.24
CA GLY A 17 5.79 8.39 24.73
C GLY A 17 5.38 6.93 24.89
N TRP A 18 4.80 6.58 26.06
CA TRP A 18 4.29 5.24 26.33
C TRP A 18 3.07 4.90 25.45
N ILE A 19 2.05 5.77 25.38
CA ILE A 19 0.88 5.57 24.51
C ILE A 19 1.27 5.48 23.04
N LEU A 20 2.15 6.36 22.55
CA LEU A 20 2.64 6.31 21.18
C LEU A 20 3.38 4.97 20.92
N SER A 21 4.18 4.49 21.87
CA SER A 21 4.89 3.21 21.70
C SER A 21 3.95 2.01 21.64
N GLU A 22 2.91 1.95 22.48
CA GLU A 22 2.03 0.79 22.57
C GLU A 22 0.99 0.75 21.43
N PHE A 23 0.45 1.92 21.06
CA PHE A 23 -0.65 2.03 20.10
C PHE A 23 -0.22 2.36 18.67
N ILE A 24 0.98 2.90 18.44
CA ILE A 24 1.44 3.24 17.08
C ILE A 24 2.45 2.22 16.57
N ALA A 25 3.35 1.68 17.41
CA ALA A 25 4.42 0.82 16.92
C ALA A 25 3.90 -0.46 16.25
N LYS A 26 2.86 -1.09 16.82
CA LYS A 26 2.23 -2.30 16.25
C LYS A 26 1.56 -2.05 14.90
N PRO A 27 0.61 -1.10 14.75
CA PRO A 27 0.00 -0.83 13.45
C PRO A 27 1.00 -0.26 12.45
N LEU A 28 2.01 0.50 12.90
CA LEU A 28 3.11 0.96 12.04
C LEU A 28 3.87 -0.21 11.43
N ARG A 29 4.29 -1.19 12.25
CA ARG A 29 4.99 -2.38 11.75
C ARG A 29 4.13 -3.14 10.75
N ARG A 30 2.86 -3.37 11.08
CA ARG A 30 1.90 -4.03 10.17
C ARG A 30 1.79 -3.28 8.84
N ALA A 31 1.68 -1.95 8.87
CA ALA A 31 1.59 -1.14 7.65
C ALA A 31 2.86 -1.19 6.81
N LEU A 32 4.05 -1.22 7.44
CA LEU A 32 5.33 -1.38 6.76
C LEU A 32 5.47 -2.77 6.13
N ASP A 33 5.05 -3.83 6.83
CA ASP A 33 5.05 -5.20 6.30
C ASP A 33 4.12 -5.29 5.08
N MET A 34 2.91 -4.73 5.17
CA MET A 34 1.98 -4.65 4.03
C MET A 34 2.54 -3.84 2.86
N ALA A 35 3.24 -2.73 3.14
CA ALA A 35 3.90 -1.93 2.12
C ALA A 35 5.05 -2.69 1.46
N ALA A 36 5.83 -3.46 2.22
CA ALA A 36 6.88 -4.31 1.68
C ALA A 36 6.30 -5.41 0.77
N ASP A 37 5.23 -6.08 1.20
CA ASP A 37 4.54 -7.09 0.41
C ASP A 37 3.96 -6.53 -0.90
N ALA A 38 3.38 -5.33 -0.85
CA ALA A 38 2.87 -4.67 -2.05
C ALA A 38 4.00 -4.28 -3.01
N LYS A 39 5.12 -3.76 -2.49
CA LYS A 39 6.31 -3.45 -3.29
C LYS A 39 6.89 -4.69 -3.96
N ALA A 40 7.02 -5.78 -3.21
CA ALA A 40 7.49 -7.07 -3.73
C ALA A 40 6.57 -7.57 -4.84
N SER A 41 5.25 -7.51 -4.63
CA SER A 41 4.25 -7.94 -5.62
C SER A 41 4.31 -7.09 -6.90
N LEU A 42 4.51 -5.77 -6.78
CA LEU A 42 4.68 -4.89 -7.95
C LEU A 42 5.90 -5.29 -8.78
N ILE A 43 7.01 -5.64 -8.14
CA ILE A 43 8.24 -6.09 -8.82
C ILE A 43 8.01 -7.47 -9.45
N GLU A 44 7.50 -8.43 -8.69
CA GLU A 44 7.26 -9.81 -9.11
C GLU A 44 6.37 -9.87 -10.36
N TYR A 45 5.33 -9.05 -10.41
CA TYR A 45 4.35 -9.05 -11.50
C TYR A 45 4.56 -7.91 -12.52
N THR A 46 5.71 -7.22 -12.49
CA THR A 46 6.03 -6.18 -13.50
C THR A 46 5.97 -6.77 -14.92
N ASN A 47 6.44 -8.00 -15.10
CA ASN A 47 6.54 -8.68 -16.40
C ASN A 47 5.36 -9.58 -16.75
N VAL A 48 4.23 -9.49 -16.04
CA VAL A 48 3.04 -10.28 -16.37
C VAL A 48 2.47 -9.84 -17.71
N SER A 49 2.27 -10.81 -18.60
CA SER A 49 1.65 -10.62 -19.91
C SER A 49 0.18 -10.25 -19.78
N ALA A 50 -0.29 -9.33 -20.62
CA ALA A 50 -1.68 -8.85 -20.59
C ALA A 50 -2.56 -9.65 -21.57
N ARG A 51 -3.85 -9.82 -21.24
CA ARG A 51 -4.88 -10.40 -22.14
C ARG A 51 -5.19 -9.48 -23.30
N PHE A 52 -5.05 -8.17 -23.10
CA PHE A 52 -5.40 -7.17 -24.09
C PHE A 52 -4.20 -6.26 -24.41
N ASP A 53 -4.02 -5.94 -25.68
CA ASP A 53 -3.07 -4.91 -26.11
C ASP A 53 -3.57 -3.49 -25.77
N ALA A 54 -2.77 -2.48 -26.10
CA ALA A 54 -3.13 -1.07 -25.86
C ALA A 54 -4.36 -0.59 -26.64
N TYR A 55 -4.81 -1.35 -27.64
CA TYR A 55 -5.96 -1.06 -28.48
C TYR A 55 -7.17 -1.97 -28.14
N GLY A 56 -7.07 -2.78 -27.09
CA GLY A 56 -8.13 -3.70 -26.65
C GLY A 56 -8.22 -5.00 -27.45
N LYS A 57 -7.24 -5.32 -28.30
CA LYS A 57 -7.21 -6.60 -29.02
C LYS A 57 -6.72 -7.70 -28.10
N SER A 58 -7.39 -8.85 -28.17
CA SER A 58 -7.00 -10.03 -27.40
C SER A 58 -5.63 -10.54 -27.86
N THR A 59 -4.73 -10.77 -26.90
CA THR A 59 -3.43 -11.41 -27.10
C THR A 59 -3.53 -12.84 -26.61
N LYS A 60 -3.03 -13.79 -27.40
CA LYS A 60 -3.01 -15.20 -27.01
C LYS A 60 -1.95 -15.40 -25.93
N LEU A 61 -2.39 -15.73 -24.72
CA LEU A 61 -1.53 -16.11 -23.60
C LEU A 61 -1.37 -17.63 -23.57
N SER A 62 -0.24 -18.11 -23.07
CA SER A 62 -0.16 -19.51 -22.63
C SER A 62 -0.93 -19.70 -21.32
N ASP A 63 -1.34 -20.93 -21.03
CA ASP A 63 -2.04 -21.27 -19.78
C ASP A 63 -1.25 -20.83 -18.54
N GLU A 64 0.09 -20.91 -18.60
CA GLU A 64 0.96 -20.44 -17.52
C GLU A 64 0.92 -18.92 -17.35
N GLN A 65 0.93 -18.17 -18.45
CA GLN A 65 0.83 -16.71 -18.42
C GLN A 65 -0.54 -16.25 -17.92
N GLU A 66 -1.60 -16.93 -18.34
CA GLU A 66 -2.96 -16.65 -17.88
C GLU A 66 -3.12 -16.92 -16.38
N LYS A 67 -2.55 -18.03 -15.89
CA LYS A 67 -2.50 -18.34 -14.46
C LYS A 67 -1.74 -17.27 -13.67
N ARG A 68 -0.53 -16.89 -14.12
CA ARG A 68 0.25 -15.81 -13.48
C ARG A 68 -0.49 -14.48 -13.47
N LEU A 69 -1.21 -14.17 -14.55
CA LEU A 69 -2.05 -12.97 -14.61
C LEU A 69 -3.18 -13.03 -13.58
N ALA A 70 -3.92 -14.13 -13.52
CA ALA A 70 -4.99 -14.31 -12.53
C ALA A 70 -4.48 -14.26 -11.08
N GLU A 71 -3.30 -14.84 -10.81
CA GLU A 71 -2.62 -14.75 -9.51
C GLU A 71 -2.27 -13.31 -9.15
N SER A 72 -1.73 -12.54 -10.11
CA SER A 72 -1.40 -11.13 -9.90
C SER A 72 -2.64 -10.29 -9.58
N GLU A 73 -3.74 -10.48 -10.33
CA GLU A 73 -5.01 -9.80 -10.07
C GLU A 73 -5.52 -10.10 -8.66
N LYS A 74 -5.51 -11.38 -8.27
CA LYS A 74 -5.96 -11.83 -6.95
C LYS A 74 -5.08 -11.26 -5.85
N LYS A 75 -3.75 -11.24 -6.02
CA LYS A 75 -2.81 -10.67 -5.04
C LYS A 75 -3.05 -9.18 -4.86
N TYR A 76 -3.20 -8.41 -5.94
CA TYR A 76 -3.47 -6.97 -5.86
C TYR A 76 -4.83 -6.66 -5.22
N ARG A 77 -5.88 -7.41 -5.53
CA ARG A 77 -7.19 -7.27 -4.87
C ARG A 77 -7.11 -7.56 -3.38
N ARG A 78 -6.39 -8.61 -2.99
CA ARG A 78 -6.18 -8.96 -1.58
C ARG A 78 -5.44 -7.85 -0.84
N LEU A 79 -4.32 -7.39 -1.38
CA LEU A 79 -3.54 -6.30 -0.76
C LEU A 79 -4.38 -5.02 -0.67
N SER A 80 -5.14 -4.69 -1.72
CA SER A 80 -6.07 -3.56 -1.70
C SER A 80 -7.06 -3.66 -0.53
N ALA A 81 -7.69 -4.81 -0.34
CA ALA A 81 -8.61 -5.05 0.77
C ALA A 81 -7.92 -4.94 2.14
N GLU A 82 -6.69 -5.47 2.27
CA GLU A 82 -5.91 -5.37 3.50
C GLU A 82 -5.57 -3.90 3.83
N PHE A 83 -5.12 -3.10 2.85
CA PHE A 83 -4.86 -1.66 3.04
C PHE A 83 -6.12 -0.88 3.39
N TYR A 84 -7.24 -1.20 2.74
CA TYR A 84 -8.51 -0.56 3.05
C TYR A 84 -8.96 -0.90 4.47
N ALA A 85 -8.89 -2.17 4.86
CA ALA A 85 -9.21 -2.63 6.21
C ALA A 85 -8.32 -1.95 7.27
N PHE A 86 -7.02 -1.82 7.00
CA PHE A 86 -6.10 -1.08 7.86
C PHE A 86 -6.49 0.39 8.00
N ALA A 87 -6.74 1.08 6.88
CA ALA A 87 -7.13 2.50 6.90
C ALA A 87 -8.42 2.74 7.70
N GLN A 88 -9.37 1.80 7.66
CA GLN A 88 -10.63 1.90 8.39
C GLN A 88 -10.53 1.52 9.87
N THR A 89 -9.69 0.53 10.21
CA THR A 89 -9.55 0.01 11.58
C THR A 89 -8.64 0.90 12.42
N ASP A 90 -7.48 1.29 11.85
CA ASP A 90 -6.41 1.98 12.55
C ASP A 90 -6.32 3.46 12.11
N LYS A 91 -7.43 4.20 12.18
CA LYS A 91 -7.54 5.58 11.64
C LYS A 91 -6.46 6.54 12.14
N ALA A 92 -6.12 6.47 13.42
CA ALA A 92 -5.07 7.33 14.00
C ALA A 92 -3.69 6.99 13.41
N ALA A 93 -3.35 5.71 13.31
CA ALA A 93 -2.10 5.28 12.69
C ALA A 93 -2.08 5.62 11.19
N HIS A 94 -3.20 5.43 10.48
CA HIS A 94 -3.35 5.83 9.09
C HIS A 94 -3.10 7.33 8.88
N LEU A 95 -3.69 8.21 9.70
CA LEU A 95 -3.47 9.66 9.59
C LEU A 95 -2.00 10.02 9.76
N ILE A 96 -1.33 9.43 10.74
CA ILE A 96 0.11 9.65 10.98
C ILE A 96 0.93 9.13 9.79
N LEU A 97 0.63 7.93 9.32
CA LEU A 97 1.32 7.29 8.20
C LEU A 97 1.12 8.05 6.89
N LYS A 98 -0.07 8.56 6.60
CA LYS A 98 -0.41 9.29 5.38
C LYS A 98 0.55 10.45 5.16
N HIS A 99 0.86 11.19 6.23
CA HIS A 99 1.80 12.29 6.17
C HIS A 99 3.26 11.84 6.15
N LEU A 100 3.62 10.80 6.91
CA LEU A 100 5.03 10.43 7.08
C LEU A 100 5.54 9.41 6.05
N LEU A 101 4.85 8.29 5.83
CA LEU A 101 5.45 7.10 5.20
C LEU A 101 4.62 6.47 4.08
N LEU A 102 3.29 6.47 4.16
CA LEU A 102 2.43 5.65 3.32
C LEU A 102 1.00 6.22 3.33
N ASP A 103 0.40 6.40 2.15
CA ASP A 103 -1.04 6.61 2.04
C ASP A 103 -1.76 5.26 1.83
N ALA A 104 -2.25 4.65 2.91
CA ALA A 104 -2.89 3.34 2.85
C ALA A 104 -4.18 3.34 2.02
N GLU A 105 -4.99 4.40 2.08
CA GLU A 105 -6.24 4.50 1.32
C GLU A 105 -5.94 4.73 -0.17
N GLY A 106 -4.96 5.59 -0.46
CA GLY A 106 -4.44 5.75 -1.82
C GLY A 106 -3.87 4.45 -2.38
N ALA A 107 -3.12 3.70 -1.59
CA ALA A 107 -2.54 2.42 -1.99
C ALA A 107 -3.62 1.37 -2.23
N ALA A 108 -4.65 1.30 -1.38
CA ALA A 108 -5.79 0.41 -1.57
C ALA A 108 -6.48 0.68 -2.92
N THR A 109 -6.75 1.94 -3.21
CA THR A 109 -7.42 2.35 -4.45
C THR A 109 -6.56 2.03 -5.67
N ALA A 110 -5.29 2.41 -5.65
CA ALA A 110 -4.37 2.19 -6.77
C ALA A 110 -4.13 0.69 -7.04
N LEU A 111 -4.00 -0.13 -5.99
CA LEU A 111 -3.87 -1.59 -6.13
C LEU A 111 -5.15 -2.24 -6.68
N MET A 112 -6.33 -1.74 -6.29
CA MET A 112 -7.59 -2.19 -6.89
C MET A 112 -7.65 -1.86 -8.38
N GLN A 113 -7.32 -0.62 -8.74
CA GLN A 113 -7.25 -0.22 -10.15
C GLN A 113 -6.22 -1.04 -10.92
N LEU A 114 -5.05 -1.31 -10.33
CA LEU A 114 -4.03 -2.14 -10.96
C LEU A 114 -4.54 -3.56 -11.18
N SER A 115 -5.28 -4.13 -10.22
CA SER A 115 -5.89 -5.46 -10.40
C SER A 115 -6.88 -5.52 -11.56
N ASN A 116 -7.56 -4.41 -11.86
CA ASN A 116 -8.51 -4.34 -12.97
C ASN A 116 -7.81 -4.08 -14.31
N ASN A 117 -6.65 -3.42 -14.27
CA ASN A 117 -5.92 -2.98 -15.47
C ASN A 117 -4.69 -3.84 -15.80
N VAL A 118 -4.21 -4.72 -14.91
CA VAL A 118 -2.98 -5.51 -15.14
C VAL A 118 -3.10 -6.41 -16.37
N GLY A 119 -4.31 -6.87 -16.67
CA GLY A 119 -4.66 -7.65 -17.86
C GLY A 119 -4.75 -6.85 -19.16
N GLN A 120 -4.51 -5.54 -19.14
CA GLN A 120 -4.53 -4.68 -20.32
C GLN A 120 -3.22 -3.88 -20.43
N TYR A 121 -2.57 -3.94 -21.59
CA TYR A 121 -1.45 -3.05 -21.89
C TYR A 121 -1.94 -1.61 -22.09
N GLY A 122 -1.09 -0.63 -21.78
CA GLY A 122 -1.34 0.78 -22.07
C GLY A 122 -1.41 1.68 -20.84
N GLY A 123 -2.01 2.85 -21.03
CA GLY A 123 -1.97 3.95 -20.06
C GLY A 123 -2.60 3.62 -18.71
N GLY A 124 -3.69 2.87 -18.67
CA GLY A 124 -4.39 2.50 -17.43
C GLY A 124 -3.52 1.69 -16.47
N ARG A 125 -2.82 0.66 -16.98
CA ARG A 125 -1.87 -0.13 -16.18
C ARG A 125 -0.71 0.71 -15.69
N LYS A 126 -0.17 1.59 -16.55
CA LYS A 126 0.93 2.49 -16.17
C LYS A 126 0.51 3.48 -15.08
N SER A 127 -0.61 4.17 -15.26
CA SER A 127 -1.16 5.12 -14.27
C SER A 127 -1.41 4.45 -12.93
N ALA A 128 -2.10 3.30 -12.92
CA ALA A 128 -2.38 2.57 -11.69
C ALA A 128 -1.09 2.09 -10.98
N THR A 129 -0.07 1.71 -11.75
CA THR A 129 1.25 1.35 -11.21
C THR A 129 1.95 2.56 -10.60
N ASP A 130 1.94 3.70 -11.29
CA ASP A 130 2.58 4.93 -10.83
C ASP A 130 1.86 5.52 -9.60
N GLU A 131 0.53 5.46 -9.56
CA GLU A 131 -0.28 5.80 -8.41
C GLU A 131 0.00 4.89 -7.22
N ALA A 132 0.11 3.57 -7.45
CA ALA A 132 0.47 2.62 -6.39
C ALA A 132 1.87 2.92 -5.83
N LYS A 133 2.85 3.20 -6.69
CA LYS A 133 4.20 3.61 -6.27
C LYS A 133 4.18 4.90 -5.47
N LYS A 134 3.43 5.90 -5.92
CA LYS A 134 3.28 7.19 -5.22
C LYS A 134 2.65 7.01 -3.84
N ALA A 135 1.57 6.25 -3.75
CA ALA A 135 0.88 5.99 -2.49
C ALA A 135 1.74 5.20 -1.49
N LEU A 136 2.52 4.25 -1.99
CA LEU A 136 3.50 3.48 -1.20
C LEU A 136 4.80 4.27 -0.90
N LYS A 137 4.89 5.54 -1.34
CA LYS A 137 6.08 6.41 -1.31
C LYS A 137 7.35 5.68 -1.77
N VAL A 138 7.24 4.97 -2.89
CA VAL A 138 8.31 4.18 -3.49
C VAL A 138 9.03 5.00 -4.55
N THR A 139 10.31 5.26 -4.33
CA THR A 139 11.25 5.63 -5.41
C THR A 139 11.98 4.36 -5.81
N LEU A 140 11.57 3.71 -6.90
CA LEU A 140 12.39 2.67 -7.53
C LEU A 140 13.40 3.42 -8.40
N VAL A 141 14.65 3.46 -7.92
CA VAL A 141 15.82 3.91 -8.70
C VAL A 141 16.28 2.76 -9.59
#